data_AF-A0A6L8EJT6-F1
#
_entry.id   AF-A0A6L8EJT6-F1
#
_cell.length_a   1.000
_cell.length_b   1.000
_cell.length_c   1.000
_cell.angle_alpha   90.00
_cell.angle_beta   90.00
_cell.angle_gamma   90.00
#
_symmetry.space_group_name_H-M   'P 1'
#
loop_
_entity.id
_entity.type
_entity.pdbx_description
1 polymer ?
#
loop_
_entity_poly.entity_id
_entity_poly.type
_entity_poly.pdbx_seq_one_letter_code
_entity_poly.pdbx_strand_id
1 'polypeptide(L)'
;MNNLETSLNEGRFCFTAEVVPPLAASAGSLLEEAGMLNGRVEAINVTDGAAARTTMSSAAAAALLAANGMEPVLQLTCRDRNRIALCADLVGCAAFGVSNLLLLTGDDPARGDQPEARAVHDIDSTALVALARDMSEKGILPNDREIDPPPHFIIGCADVPQQPDDRSVPPGITRKINAGARFIQTQLCYDIDLIEAYAGYMGEWGIAEKAGILIGLGPAASARSARWMR
;
A
#
# COMPACT_ATOMS: atom_id res chain seq x y z
N MET A 1 2.17 17.44 -7.82
CA MET A 1 2.93 16.29 -7.29
C MET A 1 2.85 16.34 -5.79
N ASN A 2 2.61 15.20 -5.18
CA ASN A 2 2.51 15.06 -3.72
C ASN A 2 3.92 14.81 -3.12
N ASN A 3 4.07 14.84 -1.79
CA ASN A 3 5.37 14.78 -1.12
C ASN A 3 6.08 13.44 -1.32
N LEU A 4 5.31 12.33 -1.28
CA LEU A 4 5.87 11.00 -1.47
C LEU A 4 6.39 10.82 -2.91
N GLU A 5 5.59 11.19 -3.90
CA GLU A 5 5.96 11.17 -5.32
C GLU A 5 7.25 11.94 -5.57
N THR A 6 7.34 13.16 -5.02
CA THR A 6 8.52 14.02 -5.16
C THR A 6 9.76 13.34 -4.57
N SER A 7 9.64 12.78 -3.37
CA SER A 7 10.78 12.15 -2.69
C SER A 7 11.25 10.88 -3.39
N LEU A 8 10.32 10.08 -3.91
CA LEU A 8 10.63 8.89 -4.72
C LEU A 8 11.35 9.28 -6.02
N ASN A 9 10.85 10.28 -6.75
CA ASN A 9 11.42 10.72 -8.02
C ASN A 9 12.81 11.36 -7.86
N GLU A 10 13.04 12.08 -6.77
CA GLU A 10 14.32 12.72 -6.47
C GLU A 10 15.33 11.77 -5.80
N GLY A 11 14.92 10.53 -5.49
CA GLY A 11 15.77 9.58 -4.76
C GLY A 11 16.13 10.04 -3.35
N ARG A 12 15.28 10.86 -2.73
CA ARG A 12 15.49 11.34 -1.35
C ARG A 12 15.08 10.26 -0.36
N PHE A 13 15.82 10.21 0.74
CA PHE A 13 15.38 9.44 1.90
C PHE A 13 14.06 10.01 2.43
N CYS A 14 13.03 9.18 2.57
CA CYS A 14 11.71 9.58 3.07
C CYS A 14 11.22 8.64 4.18
N PHE A 15 10.32 9.17 5.00
CA PHE A 15 9.61 8.45 6.03
C PHE A 15 8.12 8.44 5.71
N THR A 16 7.52 7.26 5.76
CA THR A 16 6.06 7.13 5.88
C THR A 16 5.76 6.57 7.27
N ALA A 17 4.55 6.84 7.75
CA ALA A 17 4.03 6.22 8.97
C ALA A 17 2.69 5.57 8.66
N GLU A 18 2.29 4.60 9.46
CA GLU A 18 1.06 3.84 9.25
C GLU A 18 0.09 4.08 10.41
N VAL A 19 -1.18 4.27 10.06
CA VAL A 19 -2.30 4.29 11.01
C VAL A 19 -3.28 3.19 10.62
N VAL A 20 -3.86 2.55 11.64
CA VAL A 20 -4.94 1.60 11.46
C VAL A 20 -6.25 2.36 11.60
N PRO A 21 -7.15 2.36 10.60
CA PRO A 21 -8.45 3.00 10.75
C PRO A 21 -9.18 2.47 12.00
N PRO A 22 -9.77 3.34 12.82
CA PRO A 22 -10.45 2.91 14.02
C PRO A 22 -11.73 2.15 13.66
N LEU A 23 -12.15 1.22 14.52
CA LEU A 23 -13.53 0.71 14.50
C LEU A 23 -14.45 1.73 15.18
N ALA A 24 -14.67 2.86 14.50
CA ALA A 24 -15.50 3.96 14.99
C ALA A 24 -16.29 4.59 13.84
N ALA A 25 -17.52 5.00 14.12
CA ALA A 25 -18.37 5.74 13.17
C ALA A 25 -18.09 7.27 13.17
N SER A 26 -16.96 7.68 13.75
CA SER A 26 -16.50 9.07 13.85
C SER A 26 -15.08 9.18 13.30
N ALA A 27 -14.78 10.29 12.64
CA ALA A 27 -13.44 10.60 12.15
C ALA A 27 -12.48 11.07 13.26
N GLY A 28 -12.99 11.39 14.45
CA GLY A 28 -12.22 12.10 15.49
C GLY A 28 -10.90 11.42 15.87
N SER A 29 -10.94 10.13 16.23
CA SER A 29 -9.74 9.40 16.64
C SER A 29 -8.76 9.18 15.50
N LEU A 30 -9.25 8.94 14.28
CA LEU A 30 -8.42 8.83 13.07
C LEU A 30 -7.65 10.13 12.82
N LEU A 31 -8.34 11.27 12.87
CA LEU A 31 -7.76 12.58 12.59
C LEU A 31 -6.80 13.03 13.69
N GLU A 32 -7.09 12.71 14.95
CA GLU A 32 -6.19 12.96 16.07
C GLU A 32 -4.87 12.19 15.90
N GLU A 33 -4.94 10.88 15.61
CA GLU A 33 -3.76 10.04 15.43
C GLU A 33 -2.94 10.44 14.21
N ALA A 34 -3.58 10.59 13.05
CA ALA A 34 -2.91 11.05 11.83
C ALA A 34 -2.37 12.48 11.97
N GLY A 35 -3.04 13.33 12.76
CA GLY A 35 -2.60 14.69 13.04
C GLY A 35 -1.27 14.77 13.78
N MET A 36 -0.92 13.77 14.60
CA MET A 36 0.40 13.69 15.24
C MET A 36 1.54 13.42 14.25
N LEU A 37 1.23 12.80 13.11
CA LEU A 37 2.18 12.43 12.06
C LEU A 37 2.28 13.51 10.97
N ASN A 38 1.21 14.29 10.77
CA ASN A 38 1.15 15.29 9.72
C ASN A 38 2.31 16.30 9.81
N GLY A 39 2.98 16.54 8.68
CA GLY A 39 4.16 17.40 8.59
C GLY A 39 5.46 16.78 9.15
N ARG A 40 5.45 15.52 9.60
CA ARG A 40 6.63 14.78 10.06
C ARG A 40 7.02 13.61 9.15
N VAL A 41 6.10 13.21 8.28
CA VAL A 41 6.25 12.13 7.29
C VAL A 41 5.78 12.63 5.94
N GLU A 42 6.33 12.08 4.85
CA GLU A 42 5.90 12.41 3.49
C GLU A 42 4.46 11.95 3.21
N ALA A 43 4.07 10.79 3.75
CA ALA A 43 2.71 10.27 3.62
C ALA A 43 2.34 9.32 4.77
N ILE A 44 1.03 9.15 4.98
CA ILE A 44 0.44 8.33 6.02
C ILE A 44 -0.26 7.13 5.39
N ASN A 45 0.28 5.93 5.59
CA ASN A 45 -0.36 4.68 5.23
C ASN A 45 -1.67 4.48 6.01
N VAL A 46 -2.73 4.13 5.28
CA VAL A 46 -4.05 3.82 5.83
C VAL A 46 -4.35 2.35 5.53
N THR A 47 -4.29 1.49 6.55
CA THR A 47 -4.43 0.04 6.35
C THR A 47 -5.85 -0.38 5.94
N ASP A 48 -5.97 -1.45 5.16
CA ASP A 48 -7.25 -2.03 4.73
C ASP A 48 -7.54 -3.37 5.43
N GLY A 49 -8.14 -3.27 6.62
CA GLY A 49 -8.50 -4.43 7.43
C GLY A 49 -7.28 -5.29 7.79
N ALA A 50 -6.29 -4.67 8.45
CA ALA A 50 -5.06 -5.34 8.87
C ALA A 50 -5.38 -6.60 9.69
N ALA A 51 -4.67 -7.71 9.41
CA ALA A 51 -4.93 -9.03 9.97
C ALA A 51 -6.36 -9.55 9.69
N ALA A 52 -6.96 -9.12 8.58
CA ALA A 52 -8.35 -9.43 8.20
C ALA A 52 -9.38 -9.07 9.28
N ARG A 53 -9.20 -7.93 9.95
CA ARG A 53 -10.13 -7.43 10.98
C ARG A 53 -10.97 -6.28 10.48
N THR A 54 -12.20 -6.19 11.00
CA THR A 54 -13.13 -5.13 10.62
C THR A 54 -12.69 -3.79 11.23
N THR A 55 -12.50 -2.79 10.37
CA THR A 55 -12.21 -1.40 10.73
C THR A 55 -13.10 -0.44 9.92
N MET A 56 -12.99 0.87 10.15
CA MET A 56 -13.43 1.85 9.15
C MET A 56 -12.78 1.51 7.79
N SER A 57 -13.55 1.67 6.71
CA SER A 57 -13.05 1.45 5.34
C SER A 57 -11.80 2.29 5.09
N SER A 58 -10.74 1.66 4.59
CA SER A 58 -9.49 2.32 4.20
C SER A 58 -9.72 3.46 3.20
N ALA A 59 -10.61 3.25 2.23
CA ALA A 59 -11.02 4.27 1.26
C ALA A 59 -11.66 5.49 1.93
N ALA A 60 -12.58 5.26 2.89
CA ALA A 60 -13.21 6.34 3.64
C ALA A 60 -12.21 7.06 4.55
N ALA A 61 -11.33 6.32 5.22
CA ALA A 61 -10.29 6.87 6.07
C ALA A 61 -9.28 7.72 5.26
N ALA A 62 -8.81 7.24 4.11
CA ALA A 62 -7.94 7.99 3.22
C ALA A 62 -8.62 9.27 2.70
N ALA A 63 -9.89 9.19 2.28
CA ALA A 63 -10.66 10.36 1.89
C ALA A 63 -10.81 11.39 3.02
N LEU A 64 -11.03 10.95 4.26
CA LEU A 64 -11.07 11.82 5.44
C LEU A 64 -9.73 12.51 5.69
N LEU A 65 -8.60 11.78 5.58
CA LEU A 65 -7.27 12.36 5.73
C LEU A 65 -7.00 13.41 4.64
N ALA A 66 -7.27 13.08 3.38
CA ALA A 66 -7.08 13.99 2.26
C ALA A 66 -7.96 15.26 2.37
N ALA A 67 -9.22 15.11 2.78
CA ALA A 67 -10.12 16.24 3.03
C ALA A 67 -9.64 17.17 4.17
N ASN A 68 -8.74 16.70 5.04
CA ASN A 68 -8.12 17.46 6.11
C ASN A 68 -6.67 17.87 5.79
N GLY A 69 -6.28 17.87 4.51
CA GLY A 69 -4.98 18.37 4.05
C GLY A 69 -3.80 17.47 4.39
N MET A 70 -4.04 16.20 4.71
CA MET A 70 -3.00 15.20 4.92
C MET A 70 -2.80 14.36 3.65
N GLU A 71 -1.64 13.70 3.54
CA GLU A 71 -1.28 12.90 2.37
C GLU A 71 -1.38 11.40 2.66
N PRO A 72 -2.51 10.73 2.36
CA PRO A 72 -2.66 9.31 2.62
C PRO A 72 -1.99 8.44 1.54
N VAL A 73 -1.43 7.31 1.95
CA VAL A 73 -1.22 6.13 1.11
C VAL A 73 -2.36 5.15 1.37
N LEU A 74 -3.28 5.05 0.42
CA LEU A 74 -4.41 4.12 0.52
C LEU A 74 -3.90 2.69 0.32
N GLN A 75 -3.94 1.88 1.37
CA GLN A 75 -3.83 0.43 1.19
C GLN A 75 -5.17 -0.10 0.67
N LEU A 76 -5.13 -0.98 -0.33
CA LEU A 76 -6.34 -1.59 -0.88
C LEU A 76 -6.09 -3.06 -1.17
N THR A 77 -6.90 -3.93 -0.56
CA THR A 77 -6.76 -5.39 -0.67
C THR A 77 -7.74 -5.98 -1.69
N CYS A 78 -7.28 -7.02 -2.39
CA CYS A 78 -8.12 -7.82 -3.29
C CYS A 78 -9.02 -8.82 -2.54
N ARG A 79 -8.78 -9.03 -1.25
CA ARG A 79 -9.48 -10.00 -0.40
C ARG A 79 -10.98 -9.75 -0.33
N ASP A 80 -11.42 -8.51 -0.12
CA ASP A 80 -12.81 -8.22 0.25
C ASP A 80 -13.68 -7.74 -0.91
N ARG A 81 -13.07 -7.45 -2.08
CA ARG A 81 -13.72 -6.69 -3.17
C ARG A 81 -13.47 -7.32 -4.53
N ASN A 82 -14.48 -7.25 -5.40
CA ASN A 82 -14.31 -7.57 -6.82
C ASN A 82 -13.79 -6.34 -7.60
N ARG A 83 -13.44 -6.51 -8.87
CA ARG A 83 -12.89 -5.40 -9.69
C ARG A 83 -13.81 -4.18 -9.79
N ILE A 84 -15.13 -4.37 -9.71
CA ILE A 84 -16.10 -3.25 -9.76
C ILE A 84 -15.95 -2.40 -8.50
N ALA A 85 -15.96 -3.03 -7.33
CA ALA A 85 -15.79 -2.34 -6.06
C ALA A 85 -14.38 -1.71 -5.94
N LEU A 86 -13.34 -2.41 -6.40
CA LEU A 86 -11.97 -1.87 -6.44
C LEU A 86 -11.88 -0.61 -7.31
N CYS A 87 -12.44 -0.64 -8.54
CA CYS A 87 -12.47 0.55 -9.40
C CYS A 87 -13.27 1.69 -8.77
N ALA A 88 -14.41 1.40 -8.14
CA ALA A 88 -15.25 2.40 -7.49
C ALA A 88 -14.51 3.09 -6.33
N ASP A 89 -13.80 2.33 -5.49
CA ASP A 89 -12.99 2.87 -4.39
C ASP A 89 -11.84 3.73 -4.91
N LEU A 90 -11.15 3.29 -5.98
CA LEU A 90 -10.06 4.06 -6.61
C LEU A 90 -10.56 5.39 -7.20
N VAL A 91 -11.65 5.38 -7.96
CA VAL A 91 -12.25 6.61 -8.51
C VAL A 91 -12.73 7.53 -7.39
N GLY A 92 -13.41 6.97 -6.39
CA GLY A 92 -13.93 7.74 -5.26
C GLY A 92 -12.81 8.43 -4.47
N CYS A 93 -11.75 7.71 -4.13
CA CYS A 93 -10.61 8.26 -3.40
C CYS A 93 -9.85 9.30 -4.22
N ALA A 94 -9.67 9.07 -5.53
CA ALA A 94 -9.05 10.06 -6.43
C ALA A 94 -9.84 11.38 -6.44
N ALA A 95 -11.17 11.34 -6.38
CA ALA A 95 -12.00 12.54 -6.29
C ALA A 95 -11.78 13.35 -5.00
N PHE A 96 -11.28 12.72 -3.94
CA PHE A 96 -10.84 13.39 -2.69
C PHE A 96 -9.36 13.79 -2.71
N GLY A 97 -8.64 13.58 -3.82
CA GLY A 97 -7.22 13.92 -3.96
C GLY A 97 -6.25 12.83 -3.50
N VAL A 98 -6.74 11.63 -3.18
CA VAL A 98 -5.89 10.49 -2.85
C VAL A 98 -5.20 9.98 -4.12
N SER A 99 -3.87 10.04 -4.12
CA SER A 99 -3.04 9.67 -5.28
C SER A 99 -2.01 8.58 -4.97
N ASN A 100 -1.65 8.36 -3.70
CA ASN A 100 -0.72 7.30 -3.32
C ASN A 100 -1.49 6.01 -3.00
N LEU A 101 -1.12 4.92 -3.65
CA LEU A 101 -1.77 3.62 -3.49
C LEU A 101 -0.75 2.57 -3.05
N LEU A 102 -1.12 1.66 -2.16
CA LEU A 102 -0.38 0.44 -1.87
C LEU A 102 -1.32 -0.76 -2.10
N LEU A 103 -1.12 -1.47 -3.20
CA LEU A 103 -2.08 -2.48 -3.66
C LEU A 103 -1.66 -3.88 -3.21
N LEU A 104 -2.58 -4.57 -2.55
CA LEU A 104 -2.29 -5.74 -1.72
C LEU A 104 -3.20 -6.92 -2.04
N THR A 105 -2.72 -8.13 -1.74
CA THR A 105 -3.56 -9.33 -1.81
C THR A 105 -4.57 -9.35 -0.65
N GLY A 106 -4.10 -9.03 0.57
CA GLY A 106 -4.88 -9.10 1.81
C GLY A 106 -4.66 -10.40 2.58
N ASP A 107 -4.83 -10.35 3.91
CA ASP A 107 -4.69 -11.50 4.81
C ASP A 107 -5.88 -12.46 4.73
N ASP A 108 -5.68 -13.77 4.88
CA ASP A 108 -6.79 -14.74 4.88
C ASP A 108 -7.87 -14.42 5.94
N PRO A 109 -9.16 -14.23 5.57
CA PRO A 109 -10.26 -14.00 6.50
C PRO A 109 -10.35 -15.04 7.62
N ALA A 110 -9.95 -16.30 7.38
CA ALA A 110 -9.95 -17.36 8.39
C ALA A 110 -9.06 -17.05 9.61
N ARG A 111 -8.11 -16.12 9.47
CA ARG A 111 -7.22 -15.64 10.55
C ARG A 111 -7.71 -14.34 11.20
N GLY A 112 -8.79 -13.77 10.68
CA GLY A 112 -9.36 -12.49 11.09
C GLY A 112 -10.43 -12.62 12.18
N ASP A 113 -11.23 -11.56 12.32
CA ASP A 113 -12.33 -11.52 13.31
C ASP A 113 -13.66 -12.08 12.76
N GLN A 114 -13.76 -12.29 11.45
CA GLN A 114 -14.91 -12.90 10.76
C GLN A 114 -14.47 -14.11 9.94
N PRO A 115 -14.09 -15.24 10.57
CA PRO A 115 -13.50 -16.40 9.88
C PRO A 115 -14.43 -17.09 8.88
N GLU A 116 -15.75 -16.86 8.97
CA GLU A 116 -16.74 -17.39 8.02
C GLU A 116 -16.95 -16.50 6.79
N ALA A 117 -16.34 -15.31 6.75
CA ALA A 117 -16.43 -14.40 5.62
C ALA A 117 -15.72 -15.00 4.40
N ARG A 118 -16.33 -14.80 3.21
CA ARG A 118 -15.75 -15.28 1.96
C ARG A 118 -14.79 -14.26 1.39
N ALA A 119 -13.55 -14.69 1.13
CA ALA A 119 -12.65 -13.92 0.30
C ALA A 119 -13.16 -13.87 -1.16
N VAL A 120 -13.03 -12.71 -1.79
CA VAL A 120 -13.50 -12.43 -3.15
C VAL A 120 -12.40 -12.74 -4.17
N HIS A 121 -11.22 -12.14 -4.04
CA HIS A 121 -10.05 -12.37 -4.90
C HIS A 121 -10.37 -12.46 -6.41
N ASP A 122 -11.26 -11.60 -6.92
CA ASP A 122 -11.65 -11.57 -8.35
C ASP A 122 -10.44 -11.27 -9.26
N ILE A 123 -9.47 -10.51 -8.75
CA ILE A 123 -8.16 -10.28 -9.35
C ILE A 123 -7.08 -10.39 -8.27
N ASP A 124 -5.84 -10.66 -8.66
CA ASP A 124 -4.70 -10.61 -7.75
C ASP A 124 -4.10 -9.19 -7.66
N SER A 125 -3.16 -8.99 -6.73
CA SER A 125 -2.53 -7.69 -6.51
C SER A 125 -1.70 -7.19 -7.70
N THR A 126 -1.18 -8.07 -8.56
CA THR A 126 -0.44 -7.67 -9.77
C THR A 126 -1.41 -7.15 -10.83
N ALA A 127 -2.55 -7.83 -11.01
CA ALA A 127 -3.63 -7.37 -11.86
C ALA A 127 -4.26 -6.07 -11.35
N LEU A 128 -4.39 -5.88 -10.03
CA LEU A 128 -4.85 -4.62 -9.44
C LEU A 128 -3.86 -3.47 -9.70
N VAL A 129 -2.55 -3.72 -9.64
CA VAL A 129 -1.51 -2.74 -10.06
C VAL A 129 -1.67 -2.35 -11.54
N ALA A 130 -1.80 -3.33 -12.44
CA ALA A 130 -2.00 -3.05 -13.86
C ALA A 130 -3.30 -2.28 -14.14
N LEU A 131 -4.37 -2.61 -13.41
CA LEU A 131 -5.65 -1.93 -13.49
C LEU A 131 -5.53 -0.47 -13.05
N ALA A 132 -4.93 -0.20 -11.89
CA ALA A 132 -4.74 1.17 -11.40
C ALA A 132 -3.84 1.99 -12.34
N ARG A 133 -2.81 1.37 -12.93
CA ARG A 133 -1.95 2.00 -13.95
C ARG A 133 -2.77 2.40 -15.17
N ASP A 134 -3.57 1.48 -15.72
CA ASP A 134 -4.39 1.78 -16.91
C ASP A 134 -5.45 2.84 -16.64
N MET A 135 -6.06 2.85 -15.44
CA MET A 135 -6.95 3.94 -15.03
C MET A 135 -6.23 5.29 -15.03
N SER A 136 -4.98 5.35 -14.58
CA SER A 136 -4.23 6.61 -14.47
C SER A 136 -3.60 7.07 -15.78
N GLU A 137 -2.93 6.16 -16.52
CA GLU A 137 -2.19 6.48 -17.74
C GLU A 137 -3.08 6.55 -18.97
N LYS A 138 -4.15 5.74 -19.03
CA LYS A 138 -5.06 5.65 -20.20
C LYS A 138 -6.44 6.24 -19.93
N GLY A 139 -6.81 6.49 -18.67
CA GLY A 139 -8.12 7.05 -18.32
C GLY A 139 -9.29 6.12 -18.60
N ILE A 140 -9.10 4.80 -18.48
CA ILE A 140 -10.15 3.81 -18.79
C ILE A 140 -10.34 2.77 -17.69
N LEU A 141 -11.55 2.24 -17.61
CA LEU A 141 -11.90 1.04 -16.86
C LEU A 141 -11.59 -0.24 -17.68
N PRO A 142 -11.61 -1.44 -17.08
CA PRO A 142 -11.37 -2.70 -17.79
C PRO A 142 -12.32 -3.02 -18.96
N ASN A 143 -13.43 -2.29 -19.07
CA ASN A 143 -14.39 -2.41 -20.17
C ASN A 143 -14.33 -1.21 -21.13
N ASP A 144 -13.20 -0.52 -21.18
CA ASP A 144 -12.91 0.63 -22.04
C ASP A 144 -13.79 1.86 -21.81
N ARG A 145 -14.59 1.87 -20.73
CA ARG A 145 -15.31 3.08 -20.32
C ARG A 145 -14.32 4.11 -19.82
N GLU A 146 -14.47 5.33 -20.31
CA GLU A 146 -13.63 6.46 -19.94
C GLU A 146 -13.87 6.93 -18.49
N ILE A 147 -12.80 7.42 -17.88
CA ILE A 147 -12.77 8.10 -16.59
C ILE A 147 -12.33 9.55 -16.88
N ASP A 148 -13.22 10.51 -16.65
CA ASP A 148 -12.97 11.93 -16.94
C ASP A 148 -13.20 12.80 -15.69
N PRO A 149 -12.18 13.54 -15.20
CA PRO A 149 -10.78 13.43 -15.61
C PRO A 149 -10.16 12.10 -15.15
N PRO A 150 -9.10 11.60 -15.82
CA PRO A 150 -8.38 10.43 -15.34
C PRO A 150 -7.70 10.72 -13.99
N PRO A 151 -7.65 9.74 -13.07
CA PRO A 151 -6.93 9.90 -11.82
C PRO A 151 -5.41 9.95 -12.04
N HIS A 152 -4.68 10.58 -11.12
CA HIS A 152 -3.22 10.48 -11.04
C HIS A 152 -2.82 9.57 -9.89
N PHE A 153 -2.19 8.43 -10.17
CA PHE A 153 -1.80 7.47 -9.15
C PHE A 153 -0.31 7.19 -9.11
N ILE A 154 0.24 7.17 -7.90
CA ILE A 154 1.54 6.61 -7.57
C ILE A 154 1.32 5.25 -6.93
N ILE A 155 1.66 4.22 -7.68
CA ILE A 155 1.25 2.85 -7.38
C ILE A 155 2.38 2.11 -6.69
N GLY A 156 2.12 1.68 -5.46
CA GLY A 156 2.99 0.85 -4.66
C GLY A 156 2.54 -0.59 -4.63
N CYS A 157 3.48 -1.46 -4.29
CA CYS A 157 3.18 -2.86 -4.03
C CYS A 157 3.96 -3.37 -2.81
N ALA A 158 3.45 -4.43 -2.16
CA ALA A 158 4.15 -5.05 -1.06
C ALA A 158 5.14 -6.13 -1.51
N ASP A 159 6.24 -6.25 -0.75
CA ASP A 159 7.15 -7.38 -0.81
C ASP A 159 7.58 -7.84 0.59
N VAL A 160 8.22 -9.00 0.69
CA VAL A 160 8.76 -9.52 1.94
C VAL A 160 10.28 -9.57 1.82
N PRO A 161 11.05 -8.96 2.74
CA PRO A 161 12.49 -9.11 2.74
C PRO A 161 12.85 -10.59 2.88
N GLN A 162 13.62 -11.09 1.92
CA GLN A 162 13.97 -12.51 1.83
C GLN A 162 15.40 -12.67 1.33
N GLN A 163 16.04 -13.76 1.76
CA GLN A 163 17.33 -14.15 1.23
C GLN A 163 17.08 -14.91 -0.08
N PRO A 164 17.70 -14.52 -1.20
CA PRO A 164 17.48 -15.20 -2.47
C PRO A 164 18.08 -16.62 -2.45
N ASP A 165 17.26 -17.62 -2.79
CA ASP A 165 17.69 -19.03 -2.81
C ASP A 165 18.77 -19.31 -3.88
N ASP A 166 18.68 -18.67 -5.05
CA ASP A 166 19.59 -18.89 -6.18
C ASP A 166 20.07 -17.60 -6.90
N ARG A 167 19.89 -16.42 -6.28
CA ARG A 167 20.16 -15.09 -6.86
C ARG A 167 19.53 -14.83 -8.24
N SER A 168 18.58 -15.64 -8.70
CA SER A 168 17.82 -15.40 -9.94
C SER A 168 17.01 -14.10 -9.87
N VAL A 169 16.50 -13.58 -10.99
CA VAL A 169 15.64 -12.38 -11.00
C VAL A 169 14.48 -12.55 -10.01
N PRO A 170 14.19 -11.59 -9.12
CA PRO A 170 13.08 -11.70 -8.16
C PRO A 170 11.74 -11.67 -8.92
N PRO A 171 11.08 -12.82 -9.13
CA PRO A 171 10.04 -12.91 -10.16
C PRO A 171 8.75 -12.21 -9.71
N GLY A 172 8.44 -12.25 -8.41
CA GLY A 172 7.27 -11.59 -7.83
C GLY A 172 7.30 -10.07 -8.00
N ILE A 173 8.38 -9.44 -7.53
CA ILE A 173 8.51 -7.98 -7.58
C ILE A 173 8.68 -7.48 -9.02
N THR A 174 9.43 -8.21 -9.85
CA THR A 174 9.62 -7.87 -11.26
C THR A 174 8.29 -7.86 -12.01
N ARG A 175 7.40 -8.83 -11.74
CA ARG A 175 6.05 -8.82 -12.32
C ARG A 175 5.24 -7.60 -11.89
N LYS A 176 5.30 -7.20 -10.62
CA LYS A 176 4.56 -6.04 -10.09
C LYS A 176 5.09 -4.71 -10.64
N ILE A 177 6.41 -4.57 -10.79
CA ILE A 177 7.02 -3.39 -11.42
C ILE A 177 6.61 -3.30 -12.90
N ASN A 178 6.71 -4.40 -13.64
CA ASN A 178 6.27 -4.46 -15.03
C ASN A 178 4.76 -4.17 -15.18
N ALA A 179 3.96 -4.51 -14.17
CA ALA A 179 2.54 -4.17 -14.13
C ALA A 179 2.29 -2.67 -13.88
N GLY A 180 3.25 -1.92 -13.32
CA GLY A 180 3.12 -0.48 -13.12
C GLY A 180 3.50 0.03 -11.73
N ALA A 181 3.95 -0.84 -10.81
CA ALA A 181 4.40 -0.37 -9.51
C ALA A 181 5.64 0.54 -9.63
N ARG A 182 5.65 1.63 -8.87
CA ARG A 182 6.71 2.66 -8.79
C ARG A 182 7.36 2.75 -7.42
N PHE A 183 6.78 2.12 -6.41
CA PHE A 183 7.46 1.88 -5.15
C PHE A 183 7.09 0.53 -4.54
N ILE A 184 7.93 0.10 -3.62
CA ILE A 184 7.81 -1.16 -2.89
C ILE A 184 7.77 -0.81 -1.41
N GLN A 185 6.80 -1.34 -0.68
CA GLN A 185 6.79 -1.27 0.78
C GLN A 185 6.96 -2.67 1.35
N THR A 186 8.02 -2.91 2.11
CA THR A 186 8.29 -4.24 2.63
C THR A 186 7.45 -4.54 3.86
N GLN A 187 7.19 -5.83 4.11
CA GLN A 187 6.78 -6.27 5.44
C GLN A 187 7.85 -5.93 6.48
N LEU A 188 7.43 -5.91 7.75
CA LEU A 188 8.31 -5.65 8.88
C LEU A 188 9.48 -6.65 8.91
N CYS A 189 10.69 -6.13 8.99
CA CYS A 189 11.89 -6.93 9.16
C CYS A 189 12.83 -6.25 10.16
N TYR A 190 13.31 -7.02 11.15
CA TYR A 190 14.23 -6.55 12.18
C TYR A 190 15.63 -7.16 12.04
N ASP A 191 15.80 -8.09 11.10
CA ASP A 191 17.07 -8.71 10.79
C ASP A 191 17.81 -7.82 9.78
N ILE A 192 18.83 -7.11 10.28
CA ILE A 192 19.62 -6.17 9.48
C ILE A 192 20.38 -6.92 8.37
N ASP A 193 20.91 -8.11 8.66
CA ASP A 193 21.68 -8.89 7.68
C ASP A 193 20.76 -9.34 6.53
N LEU A 194 19.52 -9.71 6.84
CA LEU A 194 18.50 -10.04 5.85
C LEU A 194 18.11 -8.82 4.99
N ILE A 195 17.93 -7.65 5.62
CA ILE A 195 17.60 -6.40 4.91
C ILE A 195 18.76 -6.00 3.99
N GLU A 196 20.01 -6.09 4.45
CA GLU A 196 21.20 -5.81 3.64
C GLU A 196 21.30 -6.76 2.44
N ALA A 197 21.09 -8.07 2.66
CA ALA A 197 21.08 -9.05 1.59
C ALA A 197 19.96 -8.79 0.57
N TYR A 198 18.75 -8.48 1.04
CA TYR A 198 17.60 -8.13 0.20
C TYR A 198 17.86 -6.86 -0.60
N ALA A 199 18.37 -5.80 0.02
CA ALA A 199 18.70 -4.54 -0.66
C ALA A 199 19.78 -4.72 -1.73
N GLY A 200 20.84 -5.48 -1.41
CA GLY A 200 21.89 -5.83 -2.38
C GLY A 200 21.33 -6.62 -3.57
N TYR A 201 20.45 -7.58 -3.31
CA TYR A 201 19.77 -8.36 -4.33
C TYR A 201 18.83 -7.54 -5.23
N MET A 202 18.08 -6.58 -4.66
CA MET A 202 17.29 -5.63 -5.45
C MET A 202 18.17 -4.73 -6.33
N GLY A 203 19.32 -4.28 -5.80
CA GLY A 203 20.30 -3.49 -6.57
C GLY A 203 20.94 -4.28 -7.71
N GLU A 204 21.30 -5.54 -7.49
CA GLU A 204 21.89 -6.42 -8.52
C GLU A 204 21.01 -6.55 -9.77
N TRP A 205 19.69 -6.54 -9.59
CA TRP A 205 18.71 -6.69 -10.67
C TRP A 205 18.13 -5.36 -11.20
N GLY A 206 18.69 -4.24 -10.78
CA GLY A 206 18.26 -2.93 -11.27
C GLY A 206 16.84 -2.55 -10.82
N ILE A 207 16.40 -3.06 -9.66
CA ILE A 207 15.04 -2.83 -9.14
C ILE A 207 14.92 -1.42 -8.52
N ALA A 208 15.94 -0.98 -7.78
CA ALA A 208 15.96 0.31 -7.10
C ALA A 208 15.93 1.51 -8.06
N GLU A 209 16.32 1.30 -9.32
CA GLU A 209 16.29 2.28 -10.41
C GLU A 209 14.91 2.38 -11.07
N LYS A 210 14.05 1.37 -10.86
CA LYS A 210 12.70 1.31 -11.45
C LYS A 210 11.60 1.64 -10.45
N ALA A 211 11.86 1.38 -9.17
CA ALA A 211 10.92 1.62 -8.09
C ALA A 211 11.66 1.98 -6.80
N GLY A 212 11.12 2.97 -6.06
CA GLY A 212 11.64 3.28 -4.72
C GLY A 212 11.34 2.16 -3.73
N ILE A 213 12.21 1.97 -2.74
CA ILE A 213 12.08 0.90 -1.75
C ILE A 213 11.90 1.51 -0.36
N LEU A 214 10.73 1.29 0.24
CA LEU A 214 10.40 1.66 1.60
C LEU A 214 10.50 0.42 2.49
N ILE A 215 11.47 0.40 3.40
CA ILE A 215 11.65 -0.70 4.35
C ILE A 215 10.68 -0.53 5.51
N GLY A 216 9.82 -1.52 5.72
CA GLY A 216 8.87 -1.57 6.81
C GLY A 216 9.57 -1.79 8.16
N LEU A 217 9.37 -0.86 9.09
CA LEU A 217 9.86 -0.94 10.47
C LEU A 217 8.71 -0.62 11.43
N GLY A 218 8.65 -1.32 12.56
CA GLY A 218 7.61 -1.13 13.56
C GLY A 218 8.21 -1.08 14.97
N PRO A 219 7.90 -0.07 15.80
CA PRO A 219 8.32 -0.12 17.19
C PRO A 219 7.58 -1.27 17.90
N ALA A 220 8.33 -2.20 18.49
CA ALA A 220 7.72 -3.25 19.30
C ALA A 220 7.09 -2.62 20.56
N ALA A 221 5.77 -2.62 20.65
CA ALA A 221 5.04 -2.05 21.79
C ALA A 221 5.33 -2.76 23.13
N SER A 222 5.83 -3.99 23.09
CA SER A 222 6.23 -4.75 24.27
C SER A 222 7.19 -5.89 23.93
N ALA A 223 7.91 -6.40 24.94
CA ALA A 223 8.74 -7.60 24.79
C ALA A 223 7.94 -8.83 24.31
N ARG A 224 6.64 -8.92 24.63
CA ARG A 224 5.75 -9.98 24.13
C ARG A 224 5.54 -9.85 22.61
N SER A 225 5.26 -8.63 22.15
CA SER A 225 5.09 -8.33 20.73
C SER A 225 6.38 -8.60 19.95
N ALA A 226 7.53 -8.21 20.49
CA ALA A 226 8.84 -8.48 19.89
C ALA A 226 9.13 -9.98 19.69
N ARG A 227 8.66 -10.86 20.60
CA ARG A 227 8.85 -12.32 20.46
C ARG A 227 7.97 -12.95 19.39
N TRP A 228 6.84 -12.33 19.05
CA TRP A 228 5.95 -12.80 17.98
C TRP A 228 6.46 -12.40 16.59
N MET A 229 7.24 -11.32 16.50
CA MET A 229 7.84 -10.82 15.25
C MET A 229 9.20 -11.47 14.90
N ARG A 230 9.58 -12.53 15.60
CA ARG A 230 10.81 -13.29 15.34
C ARG A 230 10.60 -14.38 14.31
#